data_AF-A0A7K2LTB5-F1
#
_entry.id   AF-A0A7K2LTB5-F1
#
_cell.length_a   1.000
_cell.length_b   1.000
_cell.length_c   1.000
_cell.angle_alpha   90.00
_cell.angle_beta   90.00
_cell.angle_gamma   90.00
#
_symmetry.space_group_name_H-M   'P 1'
#
loop_
_entity.id
_entity.type
_entity.pdbx_description
1 polymer ?
#
loop_
_entity_poly.entity_id
_entity_poly.type
_entity_poly.pdbx_seq_one_letter_code
_entity_poly.pdbx_strand_id
1 'polypeptide(L)'
;MLDIAEELNRWVEQGRDFAVATVVAVGGSAPRQPGAALAVDSEGTAVGSVSGGCVEGAVYELCRQALEDGETVLERFGYSDEDAFAVGLTCGGVIDILVTPVRAGSPARPVLATALAAAARGEAAAVARIVTGPAEL
;
A
#
# COMPACT_ATOMS: atom_id res chain seq x y z
N MET A 1 -1.93 2.93 7.43
CA MET A 1 -3.19 2.31 6.97
C MET A 1 -4.35 2.73 7.85
N LEU A 2 -4.25 2.62 9.19
CA LEU A 2 -5.32 3.06 10.08
C LEU A 2 -5.68 4.55 9.92
N ASP A 3 -4.69 5.38 9.59
CA ASP A 3 -4.82 6.80 9.29
C ASP A 3 -5.65 7.13 8.04
N ILE A 4 -5.80 6.16 7.13
CA ILE A 4 -6.65 6.28 5.92
C ILE A 4 -7.83 5.29 5.93
N ALA A 5 -8.06 4.56 7.02
CA ALA A 5 -9.02 3.47 7.05
C ALA A 5 -10.47 3.91 6.81
N GLU A 6 -10.86 5.09 7.33
CA GLU A 6 -12.19 5.66 7.12
C GLU A 6 -12.46 5.94 5.63
N GLU A 7 -11.47 6.52 4.93
CA GLU A 7 -11.56 6.81 3.51
C GLU A 7 -11.58 5.54 2.66
N LEU A 8 -10.75 4.54 3.01
CA LEU A 8 -10.77 3.24 2.34
C LEU A 8 -12.10 2.49 2.58
N ASN A 9 -12.69 2.59 3.77
CA ASN A 9 -14.01 2.03 4.05
C ASN A 9 -15.07 2.70 3.16
N ARG A 10 -15.01 4.02 2.98
CA ARG A 10 -15.90 4.75 2.08
C ARG A 10 -15.76 4.29 0.62
N TRP A 11 -14.54 4.04 0.14
CA TRP A 11 -14.34 3.49 -1.20
C TRP A 11 -14.91 2.07 -1.34
N VAL A 12 -14.76 1.24 -0.30
CA VAL A 12 -15.37 -0.09 -0.25
C VAL A 12 -16.89 -0.01 -0.36
N GLU A 13 -17.53 0.84 0.42
CA GLU A 13 -18.99 1.05 0.44
C GLU A 13 -19.53 1.57 -0.89
N GLN A 14 -18.74 2.38 -1.60
CA GLN A 14 -19.05 2.89 -2.92
C GLN A 14 -18.82 1.87 -4.05
N GLY A 15 -18.30 0.68 -3.74
CA GLY A 15 -17.95 -0.31 -4.75
C GLY A 15 -16.75 0.10 -5.62
N ARG A 16 -15.95 1.08 -5.20
CA ARG A 16 -14.78 1.55 -5.94
C ARG A 16 -13.67 0.51 -5.91
N ASP A 17 -12.94 0.39 -7.00
CA ASP A 17 -11.69 -0.35 -7.07
C ASP A 17 -10.54 0.57 -6.70
N PHE A 18 -9.63 0.07 -5.88
CA PHE A 18 -8.44 0.81 -5.45
C PHE A 18 -7.28 -0.12 -5.17
N ALA A 19 -6.05 0.39 -5.17
CA ALA A 19 -4.90 -0.32 -4.64
C ALA A 19 -4.38 0.38 -3.38
N VAL A 20 -3.84 -0.41 -2.44
CA VAL A 20 -3.21 0.09 -1.23
C VAL A 20 -1.75 -0.37 -1.21
N ALA A 21 -0.85 0.60 -1.22
CA ALA A 21 0.57 0.45 -0.94
C ALA A 21 0.81 0.57 0.57
N THR A 22 1.40 -0.46 1.18
CA THR A 22 1.69 -0.49 2.62
C THR A 22 3.17 -0.74 2.84
N VAL A 23 3.82 0.09 3.66
CA VAL A 23 5.19 -0.18 4.12
C VAL A 23 5.16 -1.43 5.01
N VAL A 24 5.86 -2.48 4.61
CA VAL A 24 5.91 -3.77 5.31
C VAL A 24 7.24 -4.02 6.01
N ALA A 25 8.33 -3.39 5.55
CA ALA A 25 9.61 -3.43 6.22
C ALA A 25 10.38 -2.12 6.03
N VAL A 26 11.30 -1.84 6.96
CA VAL A 26 12.21 -0.69 6.94
C VAL A 26 13.62 -1.18 7.25
N GLY A 27 14.59 -0.77 6.44
CA GLY A 27 16.01 -0.91 6.71
C GLY A 27 16.66 0.46 6.87
N GLY A 28 17.38 0.70 7.96
CA GLY A 28 18.00 1.99 8.24
C GLY A 28 16.99 3.09 8.61
N SER A 29 17.26 4.33 8.20
CA SER A 29 16.40 5.48 8.52
C SER A 29 15.29 5.62 7.48
N ALA A 30 14.02 5.54 7.89
CA ALA A 30 12.90 5.85 7.01
C ALA A 30 11.91 6.83 7.66
N PRO A 31 11.35 7.77 6.88
CA PRO A 31 10.45 8.81 7.38
C PRO A 31 9.10 8.26 7.86
N ARG A 32 8.70 7.08 7.40
CA ARG A 32 7.50 6.37 7.82
C ARG A 32 7.84 4.93 8.20
N GLN A 33 7.11 4.43 9.19
CA GLN A 33 7.31 3.10 9.78
C GLN A 33 6.37 2.06 9.14
N PRO A 34 6.61 0.75 9.36
CA PRO A 34 5.70 -0.28 8.89
C PRO A 34 4.24 0.00 9.28
N GLY A 35 3.34 -0.25 8.33
CA GLY A 35 1.93 0.09 8.44
C GLY A 35 1.55 1.46 7.87
N ALA A 36 2.50 2.37 7.58
CA ALA A 36 2.22 3.56 6.77
C ALA A 36 1.71 3.16 5.39
N ALA A 37 0.74 3.89 4.86
CA ALA A 37 0.07 3.49 3.63
C ALA A 37 -0.28 4.66 2.72
N LEU A 38 -0.26 4.39 1.43
CA LEU A 38 -0.81 5.21 0.36
C LEU A 38 -1.81 4.37 -0.42
N ALA A 39 -2.91 4.95 -0.85
CA ALA A 39 -3.87 4.26 -1.70
C ALA A 39 -4.27 5.11 -2.88
N VAL A 40 -4.56 4.45 -4.00
CA VAL A 40 -4.99 5.08 -5.25
C VAL A 40 -6.24 4.37 -5.74
N ASP A 41 -7.32 5.12 -6.00
CA ASP A 41 -8.53 4.56 -6.59
C ASP A 41 -8.44 4.50 -8.13
N SER A 42 -9.42 3.84 -8.76
CA SER A 42 -9.50 3.70 -10.22
C SER A 42 -9.67 5.03 -10.96
N GLU A 43 -10.04 6.11 -10.28
CA GLU A 43 -10.17 7.46 -10.84
C GLU A 43 -8.86 8.26 -10.72
N GLY A 44 -7.83 7.72 -10.05
CA GLY A 44 -6.55 8.36 -9.80
C GLY A 44 -6.52 9.22 -8.53
N THR A 45 -7.54 9.13 -7.68
CA THR A 45 -7.54 9.80 -6.37
C THR A 45 -6.55 9.12 -5.45
N ALA A 46 -5.56 9.86 -4.94
CA ALA A 46 -4.56 9.35 -4.01
C ALA A 46 -4.79 9.85 -2.58
N VAL A 47 -4.64 8.97 -1.59
CA VAL A 47 -4.73 9.30 -0.16
C VAL A 47 -3.62 8.62 0.64
N GLY A 48 -3.21 9.24 1.76
CA GLY A 48 -2.13 8.73 2.59
C GLY A 48 -0.73 9.02 2.06
N SER A 49 0.27 8.43 2.69
CA SER A 49 1.68 8.61 2.33
C SER A 49 2.55 7.50 2.92
N VAL A 50 3.56 7.07 2.16
CA VAL A 50 4.53 6.04 2.56
C VAL A 50 5.91 6.60 2.85
N SER A 51 6.25 7.83 2.42
CA SER A 51 7.56 8.43 2.72
C SER A 51 7.53 9.92 3.06
N GLY A 52 6.48 10.65 2.68
CA GLY A 52 6.39 12.10 2.84
C GLY A 52 6.94 12.90 1.65
N GLY A 53 7.28 12.26 0.53
CA GLY A 53 7.49 12.94 -0.77
C GLY A 53 8.46 12.28 -1.75
N CYS A 54 9.40 11.45 -1.29
CA CYS A 54 10.49 10.97 -2.14
C CYS A 54 10.06 9.92 -3.17
N VAL A 55 9.15 9.02 -2.80
CA VAL A 55 8.80 7.84 -3.62
C VAL A 55 7.32 7.79 -3.99
N GLU A 56 6.53 8.78 -3.58
CA GLU A 56 5.07 8.85 -3.74
C GLU A 56 4.62 8.70 -5.19
N GLY A 57 5.30 9.36 -6.14
CA GLY A 57 4.97 9.25 -7.56
C GLY A 57 5.17 7.84 -8.10
N ALA A 58 6.29 7.19 -7.75
CA ALA A 58 6.56 5.81 -8.16
C ALA A 58 5.55 4.83 -7.53
N VAL A 59 5.22 5.03 -6.26
CA VAL A 59 4.25 4.19 -5.55
C VAL A 59 2.83 4.40 -6.08
N TYR A 60 2.49 5.62 -6.49
CA TYR A 60 1.23 5.92 -7.17
C TYR A 60 1.11 5.15 -8.49
N GLU A 61 2.14 5.18 -9.33
CA GLU A 61 2.15 4.42 -10.59
C GLU A 61 2.09 2.90 -10.35
N LEU A 62 2.80 2.38 -9.34
CA LEU A 62 2.69 0.97 -8.96
C LEU A 62 1.26 0.60 -8.51
N CYS A 63 0.57 1.49 -7.79
CA CYS A 63 -0.83 1.25 -7.42
C CYS A 63 -1.73 1.17 -8.66
N ARG A 64 -1.53 2.06 -9.64
CA ARG A 64 -2.25 2.02 -10.91
C ARG A 64 -1.97 0.72 -11.68
N GLN A 65 -0.72 0.33 -11.78
CA GLN A 65 -0.31 -0.89 -12.46
C GLN A 65 -0.92 -2.14 -11.78
N ALA A 66 -0.86 -2.23 -10.45
CA ALA A 66 -1.48 -3.34 -9.70
C ALA A 66 -3.01 -3.41 -9.87
N LEU A 67 -3.66 -2.25 -9.98
CA LEU A 67 -5.09 -2.17 -10.32
C LEU A 67 -5.37 -2.71 -11.72
N GLU A 68 -4.54 -2.39 -12.70
CA GLU A 68 -4.67 -2.86 -14.08
C GLU A 68 -4.42 -4.37 -14.18
N ASP A 69 -3.33 -4.86 -13.60
CA ASP A 69 -2.83 -6.21 -13.89
C ASP A 69 -3.62 -7.32 -13.24
N GLY A 70 -4.03 -7.15 -11.97
CA GLY A 70 -4.44 -8.33 -11.22
C GLY A 70 -3.77 -8.44 -9.87
N GLU A 71 -2.57 -7.91 -9.75
CA GLU A 71 -1.56 -8.59 -8.98
C GLU A 71 -1.06 -7.78 -7.78
N THR A 72 -0.73 -8.51 -6.72
CA THR A 72 -0.05 -7.94 -5.56
C THR A 72 1.45 -7.89 -5.86
N VAL A 73 2.08 -6.76 -5.60
CA VAL A 73 3.51 -6.54 -5.88
C VAL A 73 4.21 -6.14 -4.59
N LEU A 74 5.38 -6.73 -4.34
CA LEU A 74 6.30 -6.27 -3.29
C LEU A 74 7.45 -5.54 -3.98
N GLU A 75 7.57 -4.23 -3.71
CA GLU A 75 8.61 -3.39 -4.28
C GLU A 75 9.54 -2.83 -3.19
N ARG A 76 10.84 -2.76 -3.48
CA ARG A 76 11.84 -2.23 -2.56
C ARG A 76 12.34 -0.86 -3.04
N PHE A 77 12.17 0.16 -2.21
CA PHE A 77 12.67 1.51 -2.46
C PHE A 77 13.82 1.83 -1.52
N GLY A 78 14.96 2.27 -2.04
CA GLY A 78 16.11 2.60 -1.22
C GLY A 78 17.16 3.43 -1.94
N TYR A 79 18.14 3.90 -1.19
CA TYR A 79 19.35 4.50 -1.75
C TYR A 79 20.35 3.37 -2.09
N SER A 80 20.66 3.21 -3.38
CA SER A 80 21.68 2.28 -3.88
C SER A 80 22.77 3.12 -4.55
N ASP A 81 24.02 2.98 -4.11
CA ASP A 81 25.19 3.61 -4.77
C ASP A 81 25.39 3.09 -6.21
N GLU A 82 24.80 1.94 -6.56
CA GLU A 82 24.91 1.32 -7.89
C GLU A 82 23.79 1.74 -8.86
N ASP A 83 22.68 2.31 -8.37
CA ASP A 83 21.55 2.77 -9.18
C ASP A 83 21.27 4.27 -8.96
N ALA A 84 22.15 5.12 -9.49
CA ALA A 84 22.01 6.57 -9.47
C ALA A 84 20.72 7.11 -10.15
N PHE A 85 19.92 6.24 -10.77
CA PHE A 85 18.65 6.55 -11.42
C PHE A 85 17.42 5.97 -10.71
N ALA A 86 17.58 5.17 -9.65
CA ALA A 86 16.45 4.63 -8.90
C ALA A 86 15.80 5.73 -8.04
N VAL A 87 14.46 5.79 -8.07
CA VAL A 87 13.69 6.66 -7.16
C VAL A 87 13.91 6.17 -5.73
N GLY A 88 14.72 6.90 -4.97
CA GLY A 88 15.21 6.47 -3.66
C GLY A 88 14.86 7.41 -2.52
N LEU A 89 15.05 6.92 -1.30
CA LEU A 89 14.89 7.72 -0.09
C LEU A 89 16.14 8.56 0.16
N THR A 90 15.97 9.89 0.23
CA THR A 90 17.08 10.83 0.48
C THR A 90 17.65 10.76 1.89
N CYS A 91 16.96 10.08 2.81
CA CYS A 91 17.43 9.82 4.17
C CYS A 91 18.40 8.63 4.27
N GLY A 92 18.69 7.94 3.16
CA GLY A 92 19.66 6.85 3.12
C GLY A 92 19.16 5.51 3.67
N GLY A 93 17.85 5.37 3.92
CA GLY A 93 17.24 4.08 4.25
C GLY A 93 16.58 3.38 3.08
N VAL A 94 15.94 2.26 3.41
CA VAL A 94 15.24 1.37 2.49
C VAL A 94 13.86 1.04 3.08
N ILE A 95 12.83 1.00 2.24
CA ILE A 95 11.49 0.54 2.59
C ILE A 95 11.01 -0.50 1.60
N ASP A 96 10.39 -1.55 2.13
CA ASP A 96 9.67 -2.54 1.32
C ASP A 96 8.19 -2.19 1.37
N ILE A 97 7.56 -2.09 0.21
CA ILE A 97 6.16 -1.69 0.03
C ILE A 97 5.40 -2.82 -0.64
N LEU A 98 4.36 -3.32 0.04
CA LEU A 98 3.40 -4.25 -0.53
C LEU A 98 2.24 -3.46 -1.13
N VAL A 99 2.12 -3.50 -2.46
CA VAL A 99 1.01 -2.91 -3.22
C VAL A 99 -0.05 -3.97 -3.46
N THR A 100 -1.30 -3.65 -3.17
CA THR A 100 -2.38 -4.64 -3.20
C THR A 100 -3.64 -4.08 -3.82
N PRO A 101 -4.09 -4.68 -4.93
CA PRO A 101 -5.35 -4.28 -5.55
C PRO A 101 -6.54 -4.86 -4.80
N VAL A 102 -7.52 -4.00 -4.56
CA VAL A 102 -8.80 -4.28 -3.92
C VAL A 102 -9.90 -4.08 -4.95
N ARG A 103 -10.00 -5.05 -5.87
CA ARG A 103 -10.98 -5.03 -6.97
C ARG A 103 -12.27 -5.76 -6.63
N ALA A 104 -13.34 -5.43 -7.34
CA ALA A 104 -14.55 -6.25 -7.39
C ALA A 104 -14.18 -7.71 -7.74
N GLY A 105 -14.68 -8.66 -6.94
CA GLY A 105 -14.40 -10.09 -7.12
C GLY A 105 -13.05 -10.57 -6.57
N SER A 106 -12.16 -9.68 -6.09
CA SER A 106 -10.93 -10.10 -5.41
C SER A 106 -11.25 -10.77 -4.05
N PRO A 107 -10.63 -11.92 -3.72
CA PRO A 107 -10.82 -12.57 -2.42
C PRO A 107 -10.33 -11.71 -1.24
N ALA A 108 -9.41 -10.76 -1.49
CA ALA A 108 -8.92 -9.84 -0.47
C ALA A 108 -9.95 -8.77 -0.06
N ARG A 109 -10.89 -8.42 -0.96
CA ARG A 109 -11.87 -7.34 -0.73
C ARG A 109 -12.76 -7.57 0.49
N PRO A 110 -13.43 -8.71 0.70
CA PRO A 110 -14.29 -8.90 1.87
C PRO A 110 -13.52 -8.88 3.20
N VAL A 111 -12.28 -9.38 3.21
CA VAL A 111 -11.41 -9.35 4.40
C VAL A 111 -11.03 -7.92 4.75
N LEU A 112 -10.55 -7.16 3.77
CA LEU A 112 -10.20 -5.75 3.95
C LEU A 112 -11.42 -4.91 4.31
N ALA A 113 -12.57 -5.12 3.66
CA ALA A 113 -13.82 -4.45 3.97
C ALA A 113 -14.21 -4.62 5.43
N THR A 114 -14.14 -5.85 5.95
CA THR A 114 -14.47 -6.15 7.36
C THR A 114 -13.54 -5.43 8.32
N ALA A 115 -12.23 -5.47 8.05
CA ALA A 115 -11.23 -4.82 8.90
C ALA A 115 -11.32 -3.28 8.85
N LEU A 116 -11.55 -2.70 7.67
CA LEU A 116 -11.72 -1.26 7.48
C LEU A 116 -12.99 -0.75 8.16
N ALA A 117 -14.10 -1.49 8.07
CA ALA A 117 -15.33 -1.14 8.75
C ALA A 117 -15.18 -1.17 10.28
N ALA A 118 -14.47 -2.16 10.83
CA ALA A 118 -14.15 -2.21 12.26
C ALA A 118 -13.25 -1.04 12.68
N ALA A 119 -12.18 -0.78 11.93
CA ALA A 119 -11.26 0.32 12.18
C ALA A 119 -11.96 1.70 12.12
N ALA A 120 -12.87 1.90 11.16
CA ALA A 120 -13.66 3.13 11.02
C ALA A 120 -14.61 3.37 12.21
N ARG A 121 -15.02 2.32 12.93
CA ARG A 121 -15.80 2.42 14.18
C ARG A 121 -14.93 2.57 15.43
N GLY A 122 -13.60 2.63 15.29
CA GLY A 122 -12.66 2.66 16.41
C GLY A 122 -12.51 1.32 17.14
N GLU A 123 -12.94 0.21 16.52
CA GLU A 123 -12.76 -1.14 17.05
C GLU A 123 -11.36 -1.66 16.71
N ALA A 124 -10.84 -2.57 17.54
CA ALA A 124 -9.58 -3.23 17.26
C ALA A 124 -9.71 -4.19 16.06
N ALA A 125 -8.86 -4.00 15.05
CA ALA A 125 -8.82 -4.83 13.85
C ALA A 125 -7.37 -5.11 13.44
N ALA A 126 -7.14 -6.28 12.85
CA ALA A 126 -5.86 -6.67 12.27
C ALA A 126 -6.08 -7.41 10.95
N VAL A 127 -5.18 -7.18 9.99
CA VAL A 127 -5.14 -7.91 8.71
C VAL A 127 -3.77 -8.53 8.59
N ALA A 128 -3.72 -9.85 8.42
CA ALA A 128 -2.49 -10.59 8.17
C ALA A 128 -2.43 -10.93 6.68
N ARG A 129 -1.25 -10.72 6.07
CA ARG A 129 -1.04 -10.89 4.63
C ARG A 129 0.30 -11.53 4.38
N ILE A 130 0.33 -12.45 3.43
CA ILE A 130 1.57 -13.10 2.98
C ILE A 130 2.28 -12.09 2.06
N VAL A 131 3.46 -11.65 2.49
CA VAL A 131 4.31 -10.71 1.72
C VAL A 131 5.34 -11.47 0.89
N THR A 132 5.74 -12.65 1.36
CA THR A 132 6.69 -13.53 0.67
C THR A 132 6.33 -14.97 0.99
N GLY A 133 6.24 -15.80 -0.04
CA GLY A 133 5.89 -17.21 0.06
C GLY A 133 5.64 -17.82 -1.32
N PRO A 134 5.41 -19.15 -1.40
CA PRO A 134 4.91 -19.79 -2.62
C PRO A 134 3.67 -19.08 -3.18
N ALA A 135 3.55 -18.99 -4.50
CA ALA A 135 2.42 -18.34 -5.17
C ALA A 135 1.06 -19.03 -4.90
N GLU A 136 1.09 -20.23 -4.33
CA GLU A 136 -0.06 -21.09 -4.05
C GLU A 136 -0.68 -20.86 -2.66
N LEU A 137 -0.06 -20.00 -1.83
CA LEU A 137 -0.52 -19.67 -0.46
C LEU A 137 -1.24 -18.32 -0.41
#